data_AF-A0A8S0X1K8-F1
#
_entry.id   AF-A0A8S0X1K8-F1
#
_cell.length_a   1.000
_cell.length_b   1.000
_cell.length_c   1.000
_cell.angle_alpha   90.00
_cell.angle_beta   90.00
_cell.angle_gamma   90.00
#
_symmetry.space_group_name_H-M   'P 1'
#
loop_
_entity.id
_entity.type
_entity.pdbx_description
1 polymer ?
#
loop_
_entity_poly.entity_id
_entity_poly.type
_entity_poly.pdbx_seq_one_letter_code
_entity_poly.pdbx_strand_id
1 'polypeptide(L)'
;MMRMTRTKMVISGCPSTLEETAIVLLDAGFTPQECPVLREKIKKVVTTKVENRTHNLKFDLEYSCTAFAVPDPFGVLGPNEVHIKSSRRNLKTEDGMMTDIIVGDVLLTRSPCKMPIDVQKAKAVEHPLLRNYVDVIVFSIQGLRRLIDLLGGGDYDGDVILAIWQSLLVEPFQNTEDKHTPESLHLDIAFTRDTETGQAFLERVQTYEPEKMIQAMQHYLLGGLRDTSLVGKYSTMHTNAIYELGYHNPRTIKLAYKFCRVLDAPKTGWRIKSKTLEEDLRTYHSTRGPEWKISKDTKKSKHTADTRNLPVLKRDERSEFAKGRFIMDTLMRAAKKERDRLLAEMETFFKDERNTTRPDPVLLQPWNNAEAWAATGCPHSVAEKKADLEKIKNHVHKIYKKERDRLSASAKGSFTSLSIEVRQDILRALSKEFASYPDMADVPSIPDSATLARFRASYAYKYDMHEQKNREGWSRFPWNVALRELCAIKAATDPYKVVTNEFYERFKLTQRR
;
A
#
# COMPACT_ATOMS: atom_id res chain seq x y z
N MET A 1 10.82 0.10 -2.87
CA MET A 1 11.70 -1.09 -2.74
C MET A 1 10.97 -2.10 -1.88
N MET A 2 10.26 -3.05 -2.50
CA MET A 2 9.42 -4.03 -1.79
C MET A 2 10.36 -5.16 -1.33
N ARG A 3 10.50 -5.38 -0.01
CA ARG A 3 11.30 -6.50 0.51
C ARG A 3 10.68 -7.81 0.01
N MET A 4 11.38 -8.49 -0.89
CA MET A 4 10.99 -9.73 -1.62
C MET A 4 11.01 -11.00 -0.75
N THR A 5 10.72 -10.91 0.53
CA THR A 5 10.83 -12.06 1.44
C THR A 5 9.54 -12.21 2.24
N ARG A 6 8.55 -12.86 1.62
CA ARG A 6 7.71 -13.87 2.28
C ARG A 6 6.82 -14.55 1.24
N THR A 7 7.06 -15.86 1.13
CA THR A 7 6.13 -16.93 0.70
C THR A 7 5.82 -17.11 -0.79
N LYS A 8 6.77 -17.58 -1.61
CA LYS A 8 6.45 -18.36 -2.83
C LYS A 8 5.97 -19.75 -2.43
N MET A 9 5.00 -20.33 -3.15
CA MET A 9 4.61 -21.74 -2.94
C MET A 9 5.74 -22.64 -3.44
N VAL A 10 6.47 -23.28 -2.52
CA VAL A 10 7.69 -24.06 -2.85
C VAL A 10 7.41 -25.18 -3.85
N ILE A 11 6.22 -25.78 -3.78
CA ILE A 11 5.83 -26.97 -4.56
C ILE A 11 5.28 -26.57 -5.93
N SER A 12 4.18 -25.81 -6.02
CA SER A 12 3.64 -25.38 -7.32
C SER A 12 4.51 -24.35 -8.04
N GLY A 13 5.36 -23.63 -7.32
CA GLY A 13 6.15 -22.51 -7.83
C GLY A 13 5.34 -21.24 -8.09
N CYS A 14 4.05 -21.20 -7.75
CA CYS A 14 3.21 -20.03 -7.94
C CYS A 14 3.54 -18.92 -6.92
N PRO A 15 3.87 -17.70 -7.36
CA PRO A 15 4.11 -16.56 -6.47
C PRO A 15 2.86 -16.12 -5.71
N SER A 16 3.06 -15.35 -4.64
CA SER A 16 1.95 -14.87 -3.81
C SER A 16 1.24 -13.65 -4.39
N THR A 17 1.96 -12.80 -5.10
CA THR A 17 1.40 -11.57 -5.68
C THR A 17 0.96 -11.78 -7.13
N LEU A 18 0.01 -10.96 -7.59
CA LEU A 18 -0.47 -11.04 -8.97
C LEU A 18 0.62 -10.58 -9.95
N GLU A 19 1.37 -9.56 -9.54
CA GLU A 19 2.49 -8.96 -10.24
C GLU A 19 3.61 -9.98 -10.48
N GLU A 20 4.05 -10.68 -9.44
CA GLU A 20 5.07 -11.72 -9.59
C GLU A 20 4.57 -12.88 -10.45
N THR A 21 3.30 -13.28 -10.30
CA THR A 21 2.75 -14.35 -11.15
C THR A 21 2.75 -13.95 -12.62
N ALA A 22 2.42 -12.69 -12.93
CA ALA A 22 2.45 -12.18 -14.29
C ALA A 22 3.88 -12.19 -14.87
N ILE A 23 4.88 -11.77 -14.07
CA ILE A 23 6.30 -11.82 -14.46
C ILE A 23 6.74 -13.26 -14.74
N VAL A 24 6.43 -14.22 -13.86
CA VAL A 24 6.82 -15.63 -14.05
C VAL A 24 6.21 -16.23 -15.33
N LEU A 25 4.99 -15.84 -15.69
CA LEU A 25 4.37 -16.26 -16.94
C LEU A 25 5.04 -15.61 -18.17
N LEU A 26 5.30 -14.30 -18.11
CA LEU A 26 6.00 -13.58 -19.18
C LEU A 26 7.41 -14.13 -19.42
N ASP A 27 8.16 -14.37 -18.35
CA ASP A 27 9.53 -14.91 -18.40
C ASP A 27 9.58 -16.33 -18.98
N ALA A 28 8.48 -17.09 -18.84
CA ALA A 28 8.34 -18.42 -19.42
C ALA A 28 7.90 -18.40 -20.90
N GLY A 29 7.69 -17.22 -21.49
CA GLY A 29 7.28 -17.06 -22.89
C GLY A 29 5.77 -17.00 -23.12
N PHE A 30 4.95 -16.90 -22.06
CA PHE A 30 3.51 -16.65 -22.26
C PHE A 30 3.26 -15.18 -22.64
N THR A 31 2.32 -14.98 -23.57
CA THR A 31 1.84 -13.64 -23.93
C THR A 31 0.40 -13.43 -23.42
N PRO A 32 0.00 -12.20 -23.08
CA PRO A 32 -1.38 -11.91 -22.67
C PRO A 32 -2.42 -12.30 -23.73
N GLN A 33 -2.04 -12.29 -25.00
CA GLN A 33 -2.90 -12.63 -26.13
C GLN A 33 -3.26 -14.13 -26.12
N GLU A 34 -2.27 -14.98 -25.87
CA GLU A 34 -2.42 -16.43 -25.91
C GLU A 34 -2.80 -17.04 -24.56
N CYS A 35 -2.47 -16.39 -23.45
CA CYS A 35 -2.69 -16.92 -22.10
C CYS A 35 -3.77 -16.13 -21.34
N PRO A 36 -5.02 -16.66 -21.23
CA PRO A 36 -6.12 -15.99 -20.54
C PRO A 36 -5.80 -15.67 -19.07
N VAL A 37 -5.04 -16.53 -18.40
CA VAL A 37 -4.65 -16.37 -16.99
C VAL A 37 -3.71 -15.18 -16.82
N LEU A 38 -2.75 -15.01 -17.73
CA LEU A 38 -1.84 -13.86 -17.72
C LEU A 38 -2.61 -12.57 -17.98
N ARG A 39 -3.45 -12.55 -19.02
CA ARG A 39 -4.30 -11.43 -19.39
C ARG A 39 -5.12 -10.91 -18.22
N GLU A 40 -5.80 -11.80 -17.53
CA GLU A 40 -6.70 -11.47 -16.43
C GLU A 40 -5.95 -11.03 -15.17
N LYS A 41 -4.78 -11.59 -14.92
CA LYS A 41 -3.88 -11.12 -13.85
C LYS A 41 -3.39 -9.70 -14.14
N ILE A 42 -2.93 -9.42 -15.36
CA ILE A 42 -2.47 -8.07 -15.77
C ILE A 42 -3.63 -7.08 -15.66
N LYS A 43 -4.80 -7.41 -16.21
CA LYS A 43 -6.02 -6.59 -16.10
C LYS A 43 -6.32 -6.24 -14.65
N LYS A 44 -6.28 -7.22 -13.75
CA LYS A 44 -6.54 -7.00 -12.32
C LYS A 44 -5.47 -6.12 -11.66
N VAL A 45 -4.19 -6.31 -11.97
CA VAL A 45 -3.08 -5.46 -11.46
C VAL A 45 -3.30 -4.02 -11.87
N VAL A 46 -3.56 -3.76 -13.15
CA VAL A 46 -3.79 -2.41 -13.69
C VAL A 46 -5.04 -1.79 -13.06
N THR A 47 -6.16 -2.52 -13.03
CA THR A 47 -7.42 -2.06 -12.41
C THR A 47 -7.19 -1.64 -10.95
N THR A 48 -6.56 -2.50 -10.16
CA THR A 48 -6.28 -2.21 -8.75
C THR A 48 -5.33 -1.02 -8.60
N LYS A 49 -4.36 -0.84 -9.51
CA LYS A 49 -3.48 0.34 -9.48
C LYS A 49 -4.24 1.63 -9.77
N VAL A 50 -5.11 1.63 -10.77
CA VAL A 50 -5.97 2.76 -11.16
C VAL A 50 -6.94 3.12 -10.02
N GLU A 51 -7.60 2.12 -9.44
CA GLU A 51 -8.49 2.31 -8.27
C GLU A 51 -7.75 2.90 -7.07
N ASN A 52 -6.57 2.35 -6.74
CA ASN A 52 -5.76 2.82 -5.61
C ASN A 52 -5.24 4.26 -5.80
N ARG A 53 -4.80 4.62 -7.01
CA ARG A 53 -4.38 6.00 -7.33
C ARG A 53 -5.57 6.97 -7.23
N THR A 54 -6.75 6.56 -7.70
CA THR A 54 -7.98 7.36 -7.63
C THR A 54 -8.40 7.61 -6.18
N HIS A 55 -8.40 6.58 -5.34
CA HIS A 55 -8.84 6.68 -3.95
C HIS A 55 -7.89 7.52 -3.10
N ASN A 56 -6.58 7.30 -3.23
CA ASN A 56 -5.60 7.96 -2.38
C ASN A 56 -5.23 9.38 -2.85
N LEU A 57 -5.65 9.77 -4.07
CA LEU A 57 -5.35 11.07 -4.70
C LEU A 57 -3.87 11.48 -4.54
N LYS A 58 -2.97 10.53 -4.85
CA LYS A 58 -1.51 10.77 -4.79
C LYS A 58 -1.03 11.37 -6.09
N PHE A 59 -0.66 12.65 -6.04
CA PHE A 59 -0.02 13.39 -7.11
C PHE A 59 1.49 13.26 -7.02
N ASP A 60 2.13 13.03 -8.17
CA ASP A 60 3.58 13.03 -8.27
C ASP A 60 3.97 14.50 -8.56
N LEU A 61 4.64 15.15 -7.60
CA LEU A 61 5.11 16.54 -7.72
C LEU A 61 6.57 16.53 -8.18
N GLU A 62 6.79 16.77 -9.47
CA GLU A 62 8.13 16.68 -10.07
C GLU A 62 9.11 17.72 -9.51
N TYR A 63 8.63 18.92 -9.20
CA TYR A 63 9.44 20.05 -8.72
C TYR A 63 9.38 20.15 -7.19
N SER A 64 9.74 19.05 -6.52
CA SER A 64 9.74 18.96 -5.06
C SER A 64 10.78 17.96 -4.54
N CYS A 65 11.19 18.13 -3.29
CA CYS A 65 12.01 17.14 -2.57
C CYS A 65 11.62 17.06 -1.09
N THR A 66 11.95 15.94 -0.45
CA THR A 66 11.86 15.78 1.00
C THR A 66 13.24 15.48 1.56
N ALA A 67 13.65 16.24 2.57
CA ALA A 67 14.97 16.08 3.19
C ALA A 67 14.93 16.48 4.67
N PHE A 68 15.93 16.04 5.43
CA PHE A 68 16.04 16.39 6.84
C PHE A 68 16.32 17.88 7.00
N ALA A 69 15.66 18.51 7.97
CA ALA A 69 15.98 19.86 8.36
C ALA A 69 17.24 19.89 9.24
N VAL A 70 18.13 20.82 8.96
CA VAL A 70 19.29 21.11 9.81
C VAL A 70 19.40 22.62 10.03
N PRO A 71 19.85 23.08 11.22
CA PRO A 71 20.11 24.49 11.44
C PRO A 71 21.37 24.91 10.69
N ASP A 72 21.43 26.16 10.26
CA ASP A 72 22.62 26.77 9.67
C ASP A 72 23.75 26.84 10.71
N PRO A 73 24.84 26.06 10.53
CA PRO A 73 25.93 26.01 11.48
C PRO A 73 26.86 27.23 11.42
N PHE A 74 26.79 28.03 10.34
CA PHE A 74 27.63 29.21 10.15
C PHE A 74 26.89 30.53 10.33
N GLY A 75 25.55 30.52 10.40
CA GLY A 75 24.73 31.71 10.57
C GLY A 75 24.77 32.66 9.37
N VAL A 76 24.95 32.12 8.17
CA VAL A 76 25.12 32.84 6.90
C VAL A 76 23.80 33.10 6.16
N LEU A 77 22.76 32.31 6.44
CA LEU A 77 21.44 32.44 5.83
C LEU A 77 20.62 33.55 6.50
N GLY A 78 19.97 34.41 5.72
CA GLY A 78 19.02 35.41 6.23
C GLY A 78 17.73 34.78 6.82
N PRO A 79 16.91 35.54 7.59
CA PRO A 79 15.79 34.99 8.39
C PRO A 79 14.74 34.14 7.64
N ASN A 80 14.57 34.34 6.33
CA ASN A 80 13.64 33.58 5.48
C ASN A 80 14.35 32.84 4.34
N GLU A 81 15.65 32.58 4.51
CA GLU A 81 16.47 31.88 3.54
C GLU A 81 16.74 30.44 3.97
N VAL A 82 16.79 29.55 2.97
CA VAL A 82 17.15 28.14 3.13
C VAL A 82 18.18 27.73 2.10
N HIS A 83 18.97 26.71 2.41
CA HIS A 83 19.89 26.08 1.45
C HIS A 83 19.42 24.67 1.13
N ILE A 84 19.22 24.37 -0.16
CA ILE A 84 18.73 23.08 -0.63
C ILE A 84 19.69 22.55 -1.69
N LYS A 85 20.45 21.51 -1.33
CA LYS A 85 21.42 20.87 -2.22
C LYS A 85 21.36 19.36 -2.10
N SER A 86 21.44 18.65 -3.22
CA SER A 86 21.58 17.19 -3.28
C SER A 86 23.03 16.78 -3.58
N SER A 87 23.41 15.58 -3.16
CA SER A 87 24.70 14.97 -3.52
C SER A 87 24.80 14.59 -5.01
N ARG A 88 23.68 14.62 -5.74
CA ARG A 88 23.58 14.26 -7.16
C ARG A 88 22.73 15.27 -7.92
N ARG A 89 22.93 15.36 -9.23
CA ARG A 89 22.07 16.13 -10.14
C ARG A 89 20.77 15.38 -10.42
N ASN A 90 19.87 15.34 -9.45
CA ASN A 90 18.60 14.61 -9.49
C ASN A 90 17.37 15.50 -9.23
N LEU A 91 17.56 16.78 -8.97
CA LEU A 91 16.47 17.73 -8.76
C LEU A 91 16.12 18.34 -10.11
N LYS A 92 14.84 18.27 -10.49
CA LYS A 92 14.39 18.79 -11.78
C LYS A 92 14.00 20.26 -11.63
N THR A 93 14.50 21.14 -12.49
CA THR A 93 14.03 22.52 -12.61
C THR A 93 12.85 22.60 -13.59
N GLU A 94 12.10 23.70 -13.56
CA GLU A 94 10.96 23.88 -14.47
C GLU A 94 11.37 23.93 -15.95
N ASP A 95 12.61 24.33 -16.24
CA ASP A 95 13.21 24.26 -17.59
C ASP A 95 13.50 22.82 -18.06
N GLY A 96 13.20 21.82 -17.23
CA GLY A 96 13.44 20.40 -17.50
C GLY A 96 14.88 19.93 -17.25
N MET A 97 15.77 20.82 -16.82
CA MET A 97 17.17 20.51 -16.52
C MET A 97 17.30 19.84 -15.15
N MET A 98 18.29 18.95 -15.03
CA MET A 98 18.66 18.35 -13.75
C MET A 98 19.73 19.19 -13.06
N THR A 99 19.48 19.57 -11.82
CA THR A 99 20.37 20.33 -10.94
C THR A 99 20.62 19.56 -9.64
N ASP A 100 21.72 19.87 -8.98
CA ASP A 100 22.00 19.46 -7.60
C ASP A 100 21.64 20.56 -6.61
N ILE A 101 21.32 21.78 -7.04
CA ILE A 101 20.98 22.91 -6.17
C ILE A 101 19.72 23.65 -6.63
N ILE A 102 18.89 24.05 -5.66
CA ILE A 102 17.68 24.85 -5.89
C ILE A 102 17.91 26.28 -5.39
N VAL A 103 17.56 27.25 -6.25
CA VAL A 103 17.63 28.68 -5.96
C VAL A 103 16.31 29.31 -6.39
N GLY A 104 15.82 30.27 -5.61
CA GLY A 104 14.55 30.98 -5.88
C GLY A 104 13.50 30.73 -4.82
N ASP A 105 12.26 31.09 -5.10
CA ASP A 105 11.17 30.94 -4.15
C ASP A 105 10.78 29.47 -3.99
N VAL A 106 10.58 29.04 -2.74
CA VAL A 106 10.18 27.67 -2.39
C VAL A 106 9.08 27.68 -1.34
N LEU A 107 8.17 26.71 -1.41
CA LEU A 107 7.24 26.38 -0.33
C LEU A 107 7.83 25.28 0.53
N LEU A 108 7.79 25.47 1.84
CA LEU A 108 8.26 24.53 2.85
C LEU A 108 7.08 24.11 3.71
N THR A 109 6.96 22.81 3.96
CA THR A 109 5.92 22.28 4.86
C THR A 109 6.34 20.96 5.49
N ARG A 110 5.67 20.60 6.59
CA ARG A 110 5.86 19.34 7.31
C ARG A 110 4.54 18.61 7.44
N SER A 111 4.58 17.28 7.42
CA SER A 111 3.40 16.47 7.69
C SER A 111 3.31 16.15 9.19
N PRO A 112 2.14 16.33 9.85
CA PRO A 112 0.86 16.77 9.27
C PRO A 112 0.72 18.30 9.21
N CYS A 113 0.27 18.83 8.07
CA CYS A 113 -0.13 20.23 7.91
C CYS A 113 -1.57 20.43 8.39
N LYS A 114 -1.76 21.23 9.45
CA LYS A 114 -3.05 21.46 10.12
C LYS A 114 -3.44 22.93 10.18
N MET A 115 -2.47 23.81 10.39
CA MET A 115 -2.63 25.24 10.50
C MET A 115 -2.37 25.94 9.16
N PRO A 116 -2.98 27.11 8.91
CA PRO A 116 -2.63 27.94 7.74
C PRO A 116 -1.14 28.33 7.70
N ILE A 117 -0.49 28.45 8.86
CA ILE A 117 0.93 28.80 8.97
C ILE A 117 1.89 27.64 8.70
N ASP A 118 1.40 26.39 8.63
CA ASP A 118 2.23 25.19 8.47
C ASP A 118 2.87 25.05 7.08
N VAL A 119 2.53 25.95 6.17
CA VAL A 119 3.18 26.12 4.88
C VAL A 119 3.80 27.52 4.86
N GLN A 120 5.09 27.60 4.58
CA GLN A 120 5.82 28.86 4.50
C GLN A 120 6.53 28.98 3.15
N LYS A 121 6.37 30.13 2.52
CA LYS A 121 7.17 30.58 1.39
C LYS A 121 8.47 31.17 1.91
N ALA A 122 9.58 30.64 1.42
CA ALA A 122 10.95 31.03 1.76
C ALA A 122 11.80 31.17 0.48
N LYS A 123 13.01 31.70 0.60
CA LYS A 123 13.94 31.84 -0.51
C LYS A 123 15.06 30.81 -0.41
N ALA A 124 15.15 29.90 -1.36
CA ALA A 124 16.29 29.01 -1.51
C ALA A 124 17.49 29.79 -2.08
N VAL A 125 18.63 29.72 -1.40
CA VAL A 125 19.86 30.42 -1.77
C VAL A 125 21.05 29.46 -1.75
N GLU A 126 22.00 29.70 -2.64
CA GLU A 126 23.30 29.04 -2.60
C GLU A 126 24.27 29.85 -1.75
N HIS A 127 24.89 29.20 -0.76
CA HIS A 127 25.98 29.81 0.01
C HIS A 127 27.24 28.94 -0.01
N PRO A 128 28.43 29.48 -0.36
CA PRO A 128 29.66 28.68 -0.48
C PRO A 128 30.06 27.90 0.77
N LEU A 129 29.82 28.46 1.97
CA LEU A 129 30.12 27.79 3.24
C LEU A 129 29.23 26.55 3.47
N LEU A 130 28.04 26.49 2.87
CA LEU A 130 27.10 25.38 2.99
C LEU A 130 27.27 24.34 1.88
N ARG A 131 28.24 24.48 0.97
CA ARG A 131 28.37 23.63 -0.24
C ARG A 131 28.44 22.12 0.01
N ASN A 132 28.90 21.72 1.21
CA ASN A 132 29.08 20.33 1.63
C ASN A 132 27.84 19.78 2.37
N TYR A 133 26.86 20.63 2.69
CA TYR A 133 25.59 20.23 3.29
C TYR A 133 24.65 19.76 2.18
N VAL A 134 24.77 18.48 1.86
CA VAL A 134 24.01 17.82 0.79
C VAL A 134 22.98 16.86 1.37
N ASP A 135 21.89 16.66 0.63
CA ASP A 135 20.74 15.80 0.98
C ASP A 135 20.04 16.21 2.30
N VAL A 136 20.16 17.50 2.65
CA VAL A 136 19.50 18.18 3.78
C VAL A 136 18.96 19.54 3.33
N ILE A 137 18.00 20.09 4.09
CA ILE A 137 17.54 21.47 3.95
C ILE A 137 18.11 22.25 5.13
N VAL A 138 19.00 23.19 4.85
CA VAL A 138 19.59 24.05 5.89
C VAL A 138 18.68 25.24 6.11
N PHE A 139 18.25 25.44 7.35
CA PHE A 139 17.40 26.55 7.77
C PHE A 139 18.22 27.63 8.45
N SER A 140 17.88 28.90 8.19
CA SER A 140 18.46 30.01 8.94
C SER A 140 18.22 29.88 10.45
N ILE A 141 19.25 30.29 11.21
CA ILE A 141 19.19 30.50 12.66
C ILE A 141 18.93 31.97 13.02
N GLN A 142 18.75 32.85 12.03
CA GLN A 142 18.46 34.26 12.21
C GLN A 142 16.95 34.52 12.28
N GLY A 143 16.55 35.67 12.81
CA GLY A 143 15.15 36.09 12.95
C GLY A 143 14.59 35.95 14.36
N LEU A 144 13.37 36.45 14.57
CA LEU A 144 12.70 36.44 15.87
C LEU A 144 12.15 35.06 16.25
N ARG A 145 11.76 34.26 15.25
CA ARG A 145 11.22 32.90 15.39
C ARG A 145 11.84 32.04 14.31
N ARG A 146 12.21 30.80 14.63
CA ARG A 146 12.82 29.89 13.66
C ARG A 146 11.77 29.50 12.64
N LEU A 147 12.13 29.52 11.35
CA LEU A 147 11.22 29.19 10.26
C LEU A 147 10.59 27.79 10.43
N ILE A 148 11.36 26.83 10.98
CA ILE A 148 10.88 25.46 11.22
C ILE A 148 9.76 25.38 12.29
N ASP A 149 9.74 26.31 13.25
CA ASP A 149 8.69 26.37 14.29
C ASP A 149 7.32 26.69 13.69
N LEU A 150 7.30 27.33 12.51
CA LEU A 150 6.07 27.63 11.76
C LEU A 150 5.55 26.41 11.02
N LEU A 151 6.39 25.39 10.76
CA LEU A 151 6.03 24.19 9.98
C LEU A 151 5.41 23.12 10.89
N GLY A 152 4.27 23.45 11.51
CA GLY A 152 3.57 22.57 12.45
C GLY A 152 4.29 22.39 13.78
N GLY A 153 5.13 23.35 14.20
CA GLY A 153 5.95 23.25 15.41
C GLY A 153 7.14 22.31 15.26
N GLY A 154 7.87 22.43 14.14
CA GLY A 154 9.02 21.57 13.86
C GLY A 154 10.27 21.94 14.63
N ASP A 155 11.23 21.02 14.64
CA ASP A 155 12.55 21.19 15.21
C ASP A 155 13.61 20.44 14.37
N TYR A 156 14.82 20.32 14.89
CA TYR A 156 15.95 19.69 14.20
C TYR A 156 16.30 18.30 14.77
N ASP A 157 15.37 17.61 15.44
CA ASP A 157 15.60 16.30 16.09
C ASP A 157 15.52 15.10 15.12
N GLY A 158 15.21 15.36 13.85
CA GLY A 158 14.96 14.36 12.82
C GLY A 158 13.81 14.70 11.87
N ASP A 159 13.26 15.91 11.96
CA ASP A 159 12.19 16.36 11.08
C ASP A 159 12.57 16.33 9.60
N VAL A 160 11.62 15.88 8.79
CA VAL A 160 11.71 15.86 7.32
C VAL A 160 10.76 16.91 6.77
N ILE A 161 11.31 17.83 5.98
CA ILE A 161 10.58 18.92 5.35
C ILE A 161 10.36 18.61 3.88
N LEU A 162 9.15 18.89 3.40
CA LEU A 162 8.80 18.92 1.98
C LEU A 162 9.06 20.33 1.45
N ALA A 163 9.99 20.43 0.50
CA ALA A 163 10.24 21.64 -0.28
C ALA A 163 9.63 21.51 -1.69
N ILE A 164 8.93 22.54 -2.15
CA ILE A 164 8.26 22.59 -3.45
C ILE A 164 8.68 23.89 -4.15
N TRP A 165 9.21 23.80 -5.37
CA TRP A 165 9.61 24.95 -6.20
C TRP A 165 8.83 25.02 -7.52
N GLN A 166 7.62 24.46 -7.54
CA GLN A 166 6.71 24.57 -8.68
C GLN A 166 6.04 25.95 -8.70
N SER A 167 6.33 26.77 -9.71
CA SER A 167 5.85 28.16 -9.85
C SER A 167 4.33 28.26 -9.78
N LEU A 168 3.61 27.30 -10.38
CA LEU A 168 2.14 27.23 -10.33
C LEU A 168 1.57 27.19 -8.88
N LEU A 169 2.35 26.66 -7.93
CA LEU A 169 1.98 26.60 -6.51
C LEU A 169 2.64 27.72 -5.70
N VAL A 170 3.90 28.06 -6.01
CA VAL A 170 4.74 28.99 -5.25
C VAL A 170 4.37 30.45 -5.49
N GLU A 171 4.09 30.84 -6.74
CA GLU A 171 3.79 32.24 -7.10
C GLU A 171 2.51 32.77 -6.45
N PRO A 172 1.35 32.07 -6.51
CA PRO A 172 0.11 32.58 -5.91
C PRO A 172 0.06 32.45 -4.39
N PHE A 173 1.00 31.73 -3.77
CA PHE A 173 0.99 31.49 -2.33
C PHE A 173 1.46 32.72 -1.55
N GLN A 174 0.72 33.05 -0.50
CA GLN A 174 1.03 34.14 0.41
C GLN A 174 1.15 33.61 1.84
N ASN A 175 2.23 34.00 2.52
CA ASN A 175 2.44 33.64 3.91
C ASN A 175 1.32 34.24 4.76
N THR A 176 0.77 33.40 5.64
CA THR A 176 -0.20 33.85 6.64
C THR A 176 0.55 34.29 7.90
N GLU A 177 0.20 35.46 8.42
CA GLU A 177 0.69 35.89 9.74
C GLU A 177 0.09 35.03 10.85
N ASP A 178 0.91 34.69 11.86
CA ASP A 178 0.44 33.98 13.04
C ASP A 178 -0.34 34.93 13.97
N LYS A 179 -1.62 35.15 13.65
CA LYS A 179 -2.51 36.03 14.43
C LYS A 179 -3.15 35.35 15.63
N HIS A 180 -3.01 34.04 15.75
CA HIS A 180 -3.72 33.24 16.75
C HIS A 180 -2.71 32.50 17.61
N THR A 181 -2.39 33.04 18.78
CA THR A 181 -1.56 32.31 19.75
C THR A 181 -2.41 31.33 20.56
N PRO A 182 -1.83 30.24 21.09
CA PRO A 182 -2.56 29.33 21.98
C PRO A 182 -3.25 30.02 23.16
N GLU A 183 -2.65 31.10 23.66
CA GLU A 183 -3.17 31.95 24.74
C GLU A 183 -4.44 32.68 24.29
N SER A 184 -4.45 33.23 23.08
CA SER A 184 -5.62 33.95 22.51
C SER A 184 -6.85 33.05 22.32
N LEU A 185 -6.68 31.72 22.31
CA LEU A 185 -7.75 30.74 22.10
C LEU A 185 -8.22 30.07 23.40
N HIS A 186 -7.65 30.49 24.55
CA HIS A 186 -7.89 29.90 25.87
C HIS A 186 -7.75 28.37 25.87
N LEU A 187 -6.72 27.87 25.19
CA LEU A 187 -6.50 26.42 25.08
C LEU A 187 -6.21 25.77 26.44
N ASP A 188 -5.59 26.46 27.38
CA ASP A 188 -5.23 25.90 28.69
C ASP A 188 -6.45 25.44 29.50
N ILE A 189 -7.62 26.03 29.26
CA ILE A 189 -8.88 25.60 29.89
C ILE A 189 -9.24 24.16 29.48
N ALA A 190 -8.90 23.75 28.27
CA ALA A 190 -9.20 22.42 27.71
C ALA A 190 -8.26 21.32 28.21
N PHE A 191 -7.09 21.66 28.77
CA PHE A 191 -6.06 20.71 29.14
C PHE A 191 -5.74 20.76 30.64
N THR A 192 -5.17 19.67 31.14
CA THR A 192 -4.44 19.61 32.40
C THR A 192 -2.98 19.31 32.09
N ARG A 193 -2.05 19.79 32.92
CA ARG A 193 -0.63 19.49 32.78
C ARG A 193 -0.17 18.66 33.96
N ASP A 194 0.36 17.49 33.67
CA ASP A 194 1.17 16.77 34.64
C ASP A 194 2.54 17.44 34.70
N THR A 195 2.93 17.85 35.91
CA THR A 195 4.19 18.53 36.19
C THR A 195 5.05 17.74 37.18
N GLU A 196 4.60 16.53 37.56
CA GLU A 196 5.35 15.67 38.46
C GLU A 196 6.68 15.27 37.81
N THR A 197 7.79 15.54 38.51
CA THR A 197 9.11 15.13 38.06
C THR A 197 9.32 13.65 38.37
N GLY A 198 10.23 13.00 37.66
CA GLY A 198 10.59 11.60 37.95
C GLY A 198 11.04 11.39 39.40
N GLN A 199 11.73 12.38 39.98
CA GLN A 199 12.16 12.33 41.38
C GLN A 199 10.96 12.39 42.34
N ALA A 200 10.06 13.37 42.16
CA ALA A 200 8.87 13.48 42.99
C ALA A 200 7.97 12.24 42.89
N PHE A 201 7.86 11.65 41.69
CA PHE A 201 7.17 10.39 41.48
C PHE A 201 7.79 9.27 42.32
N LEU A 202 9.12 9.08 42.25
CA LEU A 202 9.83 8.04 42.98
C LEU A 202 9.70 8.21 44.51
N GLU A 203 9.87 9.43 45.01
CA GLU A 203 9.68 9.75 46.44
C GLU A 203 8.25 9.44 46.89
N ARG A 204 7.25 9.79 46.07
CA ARG A 204 5.84 9.49 46.36
C ARG A 204 5.57 7.99 46.39
N VAL A 205 6.03 7.22 45.39
CA VAL A 205 5.73 5.78 45.31
C VAL A 205 6.52 4.93 46.30
N GLN A 206 7.65 5.40 46.82
CA GLN A 206 8.40 4.71 47.88
C GLN A 206 7.60 4.53 49.17
N THR A 207 6.64 5.42 49.42
CA THR A 207 5.77 5.36 50.61
C THR A 207 4.58 4.40 50.44
N TYR A 208 4.43 3.78 49.27
CA TYR A 208 3.27 2.94 48.96
C TYR A 208 3.54 1.47 49.28
N GLU A 209 2.46 0.75 49.60
CA GLU A 209 2.46 -0.72 49.63
C GLU A 209 2.92 -1.30 48.28
N PRO A 210 3.61 -2.45 48.27
CA PRO A 210 4.22 -3.02 47.05
C PRO A 210 3.26 -3.12 45.85
N GLU A 211 2.01 -3.53 46.07
CA GLU A 211 1.00 -3.63 45.01
C GLU A 211 0.64 -2.27 44.40
N LYS A 212 0.48 -1.24 45.24
CA LYS A 212 0.16 0.13 44.80
C LYS A 212 1.35 0.77 44.10
N MET A 213 2.57 0.49 44.55
CA MET A 213 3.79 0.90 43.86
C MET A 213 3.85 0.30 42.45
N ILE A 214 3.61 -1.01 42.30
CA ILE A 214 3.58 -1.66 40.99
C ILE A 214 2.53 -1.02 40.07
N GLN A 215 1.31 -0.79 40.57
CA GLN A 215 0.25 -0.13 39.79
C GLN A 215 0.65 1.29 39.35
N ALA A 216 1.25 2.08 40.23
CA ALA A 216 1.71 3.43 39.90
C ALA A 216 2.84 3.41 38.87
N MET A 217 3.81 2.48 39.01
CA MET A 217 4.89 2.29 38.04
C MET A 217 4.34 1.85 36.67
N GLN A 218 3.40 0.90 36.64
CA GLN A 218 2.74 0.49 35.40
C GLN A 218 2.02 1.68 34.76
N HIS A 219 1.30 2.49 35.54
CA HIS A 219 0.62 3.67 35.03
C HIS A 219 1.59 4.69 34.40
N TYR A 220 2.74 4.92 35.03
CA TYR A 220 3.77 5.82 34.55
C TYR A 220 4.47 5.28 33.28
N LEU A 221 5.00 4.05 33.36
CA LEU A 221 5.76 3.42 32.27
C LEU A 221 4.91 3.16 31.03
N LEU A 222 3.62 2.84 31.20
CA LEU A 222 2.69 2.62 30.09
C LEU A 222 1.99 3.91 29.64
N GLY A 223 2.26 5.06 30.27
CA GLY A 223 1.59 6.33 29.99
C GLY A 223 1.67 6.73 28.51
N GLY A 224 2.82 6.54 27.87
CA GLY A 224 3.03 6.85 26.46
C GLY A 224 2.20 6.04 25.46
N LEU A 225 1.65 4.88 25.87
CA LEU A 225 0.85 4.01 24.99
C LEU A 225 -0.65 4.37 24.99
N ARG A 226 -1.13 5.09 26.02
CA ARG A 226 -2.56 5.29 26.28
C ARG A 226 -3.20 6.34 25.36
N ASP A 227 -2.43 7.34 24.93
CA ASP A 227 -2.95 8.50 24.20
C ASP A 227 -2.89 8.37 22.67
N THR A 228 -2.35 7.27 22.15
CA THR A 228 -2.16 7.05 20.69
C THR A 228 -3.47 7.16 19.90
N SER A 229 -4.61 6.73 20.47
CA SER A 229 -5.92 6.82 19.81
C SER A 229 -6.50 8.24 19.74
N LEU A 230 -6.09 9.14 20.66
CA LEU A 230 -6.62 10.50 20.74
C LEU A 230 -6.15 11.36 19.57
N VAL A 231 -4.89 11.19 19.15
CA VAL A 231 -4.31 11.86 17.97
C VAL A 231 -5.17 11.57 16.73
N GLY A 232 -5.55 10.30 16.52
CA GLY A 232 -6.41 9.89 15.41
C GLY A 232 -7.83 10.48 15.49
N LYS A 233 -8.41 10.53 16.70
CA LYS A 233 -9.73 11.15 16.95
C LYS A 233 -9.71 12.64 16.63
N TYR A 234 -8.77 13.40 17.19
CA TYR A 234 -8.64 14.84 16.92
C TYR A 234 -8.31 15.15 15.46
N SER A 235 -7.48 14.32 14.80
CA SER A 235 -7.22 14.47 13.36
C SER A 235 -8.49 14.30 12.53
N THR A 236 -9.36 13.35 12.91
CA THR A 236 -10.64 13.09 12.25
C THR A 236 -11.64 14.22 12.51
N MET A 237 -11.79 14.64 13.76
CA MET A 237 -12.65 15.78 14.13
C MET A 237 -12.21 17.06 13.41
N HIS A 238 -10.91 17.33 13.33
CA HIS A 238 -10.39 18.47 12.56
C HIS A 238 -10.72 18.37 11.07
N THR A 239 -10.61 17.18 10.47
CA THR A 239 -11.02 16.97 9.07
C THR A 239 -12.51 17.27 8.87
N ASN A 240 -13.35 16.83 9.81
CA ASN A 240 -14.80 17.08 9.77
C ASN A 240 -15.09 18.58 9.90
N ALA A 241 -14.44 19.27 10.84
CA ALA A 241 -14.59 20.71 11.03
C ALA A 241 -14.13 21.52 9.81
N ILE A 242 -13.00 21.16 9.17
CA ILE A 242 -12.58 21.78 7.89
C ILE A 242 -13.68 21.64 6.83
N TYR A 243 -14.23 20.45 6.70
CA TYR A 243 -15.21 20.17 5.67
C TYR A 243 -16.54 20.90 5.95
N GLU A 244 -17.03 20.85 7.19
CA GLU A 244 -18.29 21.44 7.60
C GLU A 244 -18.22 22.97 7.70
N LEU A 245 -17.23 23.49 8.44
CA LEU A 245 -17.14 24.88 8.84
C LEU A 245 -16.16 25.70 8.00
N GLY A 246 -15.17 25.08 7.35
CA GLY A 246 -14.11 25.76 6.59
C GLY A 246 -12.80 25.92 7.37
N TYR A 247 -11.71 26.20 6.64
CA TYR A 247 -10.34 26.30 7.18
C TYR A 247 -10.15 27.48 8.14
N HIS A 248 -10.69 28.65 7.81
CA HIS A 248 -10.51 29.88 8.57
C HIS A 248 -11.50 30.05 9.73
N ASN A 249 -12.42 29.09 9.92
CA ASN A 249 -13.37 29.18 11.02
C ASN A 249 -12.62 29.09 12.37
N PRO A 250 -12.86 29.99 13.34
CA PRO A 250 -12.17 29.98 14.63
C PRO A 250 -12.30 28.64 15.38
N ARG A 251 -13.40 27.91 15.21
CA ARG A 251 -13.59 26.58 15.80
C ARG A 251 -12.66 25.54 15.18
N THR A 252 -12.49 25.58 13.85
CA THR A 252 -11.56 24.70 13.13
C THR A 252 -10.12 24.98 13.56
N ILE A 253 -9.72 26.25 13.61
CA ILE A 253 -8.39 26.69 14.06
C ILE A 253 -8.13 26.23 15.51
N LYS A 254 -9.09 26.42 16.42
CA LYS A 254 -8.98 25.95 17.81
C LYS A 254 -8.79 24.43 17.89
N LEU A 255 -9.49 23.68 17.05
CA LEU A 255 -9.38 22.22 17.01
C LEU A 255 -8.04 21.74 16.45
N ALA A 256 -7.45 22.50 15.50
CA ALA A 256 -6.10 22.25 14.99
C ALA A 256 -5.05 22.42 16.09
N TYR A 257 -5.12 23.50 16.89
CA TYR A 257 -4.25 23.68 18.05
C TYR A 257 -4.42 22.59 19.11
N LYS A 258 -5.67 22.16 19.38
CA LYS A 258 -5.92 21.01 20.27
C LYS A 258 -5.24 19.75 19.74
N PHE A 259 -5.30 19.50 18.43
CA PHE A 259 -4.63 18.37 17.80
C PHE A 259 -3.11 18.43 18.01
N CYS A 260 -2.46 19.58 17.78
CA CYS A 260 -1.00 19.71 17.97
C CYS A 260 -0.61 19.45 19.42
N ARG A 261 -1.33 20.03 20.40
CA ARG A 261 -1.08 19.75 21.83
C ARG A 261 -1.31 18.28 22.22
N VAL A 262 -2.28 17.60 21.61
CA VAL A 262 -2.51 16.15 21.82
C VAL A 262 -1.41 15.30 21.18
N LEU A 263 -0.84 15.74 20.06
CA LEU A 263 0.29 15.07 19.42
C LEU A 263 1.54 15.10 20.32
N ASP A 264 1.80 16.25 20.94
CA ASP A 264 2.97 16.45 21.82
C ASP A 264 2.73 16.06 23.28
N ALA A 265 1.49 15.71 23.65
CA ALA A 265 1.09 15.32 25.00
C ALA A 265 2.03 14.29 25.69
N PRO A 266 2.54 13.26 25.00
CA PRO A 266 3.50 12.32 25.61
C PRO A 266 4.81 12.97 26.04
N LYS A 267 5.27 14.02 25.33
CA LYS A 267 6.52 14.74 25.61
C LYS A 267 6.35 15.85 26.66
N THR A 268 5.19 16.52 26.68
CA THR A 268 5.00 17.77 27.42
C THR A 268 4.23 17.62 28.74
N GLY A 269 3.64 16.45 28.99
CA GLY A 269 2.77 16.20 30.15
C GLY A 269 1.37 16.80 30.03
N TRP A 270 1.03 17.40 28.89
CA TRP A 270 -0.33 17.92 28.65
C TRP A 270 -1.31 16.76 28.45
N ARG A 271 -2.52 16.87 29.00
CA ARG A 271 -3.60 15.89 28.85
C ARG A 271 -4.92 16.62 28.61
N ILE A 272 -5.69 16.14 27.65
CA ILE A 272 -7.02 16.70 27.37
C ILE A 272 -7.98 16.34 28.50
N LYS A 273 -8.80 17.29 28.96
CA LYS A 273 -9.84 17.00 29.96
C LYS A 273 -10.94 16.14 29.36
N SER A 274 -11.41 15.13 30.10
CA SER A 274 -12.50 14.23 29.65
C SER A 274 -13.75 14.99 29.22
N LYS A 275 -14.17 16.01 30.00
CA LYS A 275 -15.31 16.86 29.65
C LYS A 275 -15.14 17.57 28.31
N THR A 276 -13.94 18.09 28.03
CA THR A 276 -13.66 18.75 26.76
C THR A 276 -13.64 17.75 25.60
N LEU A 277 -13.10 16.55 25.81
CA LEU A 277 -13.14 15.50 24.81
C LEU A 277 -14.57 15.07 24.47
N GLU A 278 -15.44 14.91 25.48
CA GLU A 278 -16.86 14.58 25.29
C GLU A 278 -17.61 15.67 24.52
N GLU A 279 -17.37 16.94 24.87
CA GLU A 279 -17.93 18.09 24.16
C GLU A 279 -17.45 18.14 22.69
N ASP A 280 -16.15 18.01 22.46
CA ASP A 280 -15.57 18.00 21.11
C ASP A 280 -16.10 16.83 20.28
N LEU A 281 -16.22 15.63 20.86
CA LEU A 281 -16.80 14.47 20.19
C LEU A 281 -18.27 14.72 19.84
N ARG A 282 -19.07 15.26 20.76
CA ARG A 282 -20.47 15.57 20.49
C ARG A 282 -20.63 16.60 19.36
N THR A 283 -19.70 17.55 19.23
CA THR A 283 -19.78 18.62 18.23
C THR A 283 -19.19 18.23 16.87
N TYR A 284 -18.04 17.56 16.82
CA TYR A 284 -17.27 17.39 15.57
C TYR A 284 -17.18 15.93 15.10
N HIS A 285 -17.64 14.97 15.89
CA HIS A 285 -17.65 13.57 15.45
C HIS A 285 -18.71 13.35 14.39
N SER A 286 -18.30 12.67 13.31
CA SER A 286 -19.21 12.14 12.30
C SER A 286 -18.83 10.71 12.02
N THR A 287 -19.80 9.81 12.09
CA THR A 287 -19.60 8.36 11.92
C THR A 287 -19.06 8.01 10.52
N ARG A 288 -19.49 8.74 9.48
CA ARG A 288 -19.03 8.54 8.10
C ARG A 288 -18.01 9.57 7.65
N GLY A 289 -18.05 10.78 8.18
CA GLY A 289 -17.23 11.89 7.71
C GLY A 289 -17.56 12.35 6.28
N PRO A 290 -16.67 13.13 5.65
CA PRO A 290 -16.81 13.60 4.27
C PRO A 290 -16.76 12.47 3.25
N GLU A 291 -17.53 12.59 2.16
CA GLU A 291 -17.66 11.52 1.15
C GLU A 291 -16.31 11.07 0.56
N TRP A 292 -15.41 12.01 0.25
CA TRP A 292 -14.11 11.72 -0.36
C TRP A 292 -13.19 10.86 0.53
N LYS A 293 -13.42 10.82 1.85
CA LYS A 293 -12.62 10.07 2.82
C LYS A 293 -13.21 8.69 3.14
N ILE A 294 -14.42 8.39 2.64
CA ILE A 294 -15.06 7.10 2.86
C ILE A 294 -14.32 6.05 2.04
N SER A 295 -13.55 5.22 2.74
CA SER A 295 -12.90 4.07 2.13
C SER A 295 -13.95 3.08 1.62
N LYS A 296 -13.83 2.66 0.35
CA LYS A 296 -14.57 1.48 -0.17
C LYS A 296 -14.16 0.20 0.55
N ASP A 297 -13.02 0.21 1.24
CA ASP A 297 -12.34 -0.93 1.83
C ASP A 297 -12.61 -1.08 3.33
N THR A 298 -13.76 -0.62 3.85
CA THR A 298 -14.40 -1.28 5.00
C THR A 298 -14.87 -2.67 4.57
N LYS A 299 -13.90 -3.52 4.20
CA LYS A 299 -14.02 -4.97 4.32
C LYS A 299 -14.57 -5.22 5.70
N LYS A 300 -15.77 -5.79 5.75
CA LYS A 300 -16.49 -6.27 6.94
C LYS A 300 -15.50 -6.61 8.07
N SER A 301 -15.16 -5.65 8.92
CA SER A 301 -14.65 -6.00 10.24
C SER A 301 -15.87 -6.61 10.92
N LYS A 302 -15.76 -7.85 11.37
CA LYS A 302 -16.85 -8.58 12.04
C LYS A 302 -17.37 -7.85 13.29
N HIS A 303 -16.74 -6.74 13.70
CA HIS A 303 -17.03 -6.00 14.93
C HIS A 303 -17.43 -4.53 14.74
N THR A 304 -17.61 -4.03 13.50
CA THR A 304 -18.09 -2.65 13.29
C THR A 304 -19.51 -2.64 12.72
N ALA A 305 -20.40 -1.86 13.35
CA ALA A 305 -21.77 -1.65 12.89
C ALA A 305 -21.80 -1.15 11.43
N ASP A 306 -22.82 -1.57 10.66
CA ASP A 306 -22.99 -1.13 9.28
C ASP A 306 -23.44 0.33 9.25
N THR A 307 -22.56 1.22 8.80
CA THR A 307 -22.80 2.66 8.76
C THR A 307 -23.23 3.16 7.39
N ARG A 308 -23.44 2.28 6.39
CA ARG A 308 -23.74 2.67 5.01
C ARG A 308 -25.04 3.46 4.84
N ASN A 309 -26.02 3.20 5.72
CA ASN A 309 -27.31 3.89 5.73
C ASN A 309 -27.29 5.22 6.49
N LEU A 310 -26.20 5.56 7.18
CA LEU A 310 -26.07 6.84 7.87
C LEU A 310 -25.78 7.96 6.87
N PRO A 311 -26.25 9.20 7.12
CA PRO A 311 -25.92 10.33 6.26
C PRO A 311 -24.42 10.62 6.27
N VAL A 312 -23.89 11.05 5.13
CA VAL A 312 -22.53 11.60 5.03
C VAL A 312 -22.49 13.01 5.64
N LEU A 313 -21.32 13.43 6.11
CA LEU A 313 -21.14 14.79 6.61
C LEU A 313 -21.44 15.78 5.47
N LYS A 314 -22.22 16.82 5.78
CA LYS A 314 -22.54 17.91 4.85
C LYS A 314 -21.79 19.18 5.25
N ARG A 315 -21.59 20.06 4.28
CA ARG A 315 -21.02 21.39 4.53
C ARG A 315 -22.09 22.29 5.14
N ASP A 316 -21.73 23.14 6.09
CA ASP A 316 -22.65 24.12 6.65
C ASP A 316 -22.80 25.30 5.66
N GLU A 317 -23.95 25.38 5.00
CA GLU A 317 -24.27 26.45 4.05
C GLU A 317 -24.34 27.83 4.71
N ARG A 318 -24.51 27.89 6.04
CA ARG A 318 -24.55 29.14 6.81
C ARG A 318 -23.15 29.63 7.17
N SER A 319 -22.12 28.77 7.11
CA SER A 319 -20.77 29.18 7.45
C SER A 319 -20.20 30.10 6.38
N GLU A 320 -19.86 31.32 6.76
CA GLU A 320 -19.22 32.28 5.88
C GLU A 320 -17.84 31.83 5.37
N PHE A 321 -17.21 30.88 6.07
CA PHE A 321 -15.90 30.33 5.76
C PHE A 321 -15.95 29.06 4.89
N ALA A 322 -17.14 28.48 4.69
CA ALA A 322 -17.33 27.24 3.94
C ALA A 322 -17.90 27.45 2.53
N LYS A 323 -17.75 28.66 1.96
CA LYS A 323 -18.30 29.02 0.64
C LYS A 323 -17.68 28.22 -0.51
N GLY A 324 -18.50 27.87 -1.50
CA GLY A 324 -18.07 27.22 -2.74
C GLY A 324 -17.85 25.71 -2.64
N ARG A 325 -17.20 25.15 -3.67
CA ARG A 325 -16.89 23.72 -3.75
C ARG A 325 -15.65 23.39 -2.92
N PHE A 326 -15.70 22.32 -2.14
CA PHE A 326 -14.50 21.83 -1.45
C PHE A 326 -13.51 21.23 -2.46
N ILE A 327 -12.23 21.55 -2.31
CA ILE A 327 -11.20 21.14 -3.28
C ILE A 327 -11.11 19.61 -3.42
N MET A 328 -11.19 18.87 -2.31
CA MET A 328 -11.11 17.40 -2.36
C MET A 328 -12.29 16.76 -3.08
N ASP A 329 -13.49 17.34 -2.99
CA ASP A 329 -14.66 16.83 -3.73
C ASP A 329 -14.47 17.04 -5.24
N THR A 330 -13.87 18.18 -5.61
CA THR A 330 -13.56 18.52 -7.00
C THR A 330 -12.50 17.58 -7.57
N LEU A 331 -11.40 17.37 -6.83
CA LEU A 331 -10.33 16.45 -7.19
C LEU A 331 -10.83 15.01 -7.28
N MET A 332 -11.62 14.55 -6.30
CA MET A 332 -12.19 13.21 -6.30
C MET A 332 -13.16 13.00 -7.47
N ARG A 333 -13.95 14.00 -7.83
CA ARG A 333 -14.84 13.93 -9.00
C ARG A 333 -14.05 13.83 -10.31
N ALA A 334 -13.01 14.65 -10.47
CA ALA A 334 -12.12 14.58 -11.63
C ALA A 334 -11.40 13.23 -11.72
N ALA A 335 -10.88 12.74 -10.60
CA ALA A 335 -10.22 11.44 -10.51
C ALA A 335 -11.16 10.27 -10.82
N LYS A 336 -12.41 10.30 -10.31
CA LYS A 336 -13.45 9.31 -10.66
C LYS A 336 -13.75 9.32 -12.16
N LYS A 337 -13.87 10.50 -12.78
CA LYS A 337 -14.10 10.63 -14.23
C LYS A 337 -12.96 10.02 -15.04
N GLU A 338 -11.72 10.34 -14.69
CA GLU A 338 -10.55 9.80 -15.38
C GLU A 338 -10.39 8.29 -15.16
N ARG A 339 -10.65 7.81 -13.93
CA ARG A 339 -10.73 6.38 -13.61
C ARG A 339 -11.71 5.67 -14.54
N ASP A 340 -12.93 6.17 -14.65
CA ASP A 340 -13.98 5.54 -15.43
C ASP A 340 -13.64 5.51 -16.92
N ARG A 341 -13.00 6.56 -17.43
CA ARG A 341 -12.44 6.59 -18.78
C ARG A 341 -11.36 5.52 -18.97
N LEU A 342 -10.33 5.49 -18.13
CA LEU A 342 -9.22 4.55 -18.24
C LEU A 342 -9.69 3.10 -18.10
N LEU A 343 -10.64 2.83 -17.20
CA LEU A 343 -11.22 1.51 -17.06
C LEU A 343 -12.06 1.13 -18.28
N ALA A 344 -12.78 2.05 -18.90
CA ALA A 344 -13.50 1.79 -20.14
C ALA A 344 -12.55 1.49 -21.31
N GLU A 345 -11.48 2.27 -21.48
CA GLU A 345 -10.42 2.01 -22.48
C GLU A 345 -9.76 0.64 -22.24
N MET A 346 -9.48 0.32 -20.98
CA MET A 346 -8.93 -0.98 -20.59
C MET A 346 -9.90 -2.13 -20.88
N GLU A 347 -11.19 -1.97 -20.56
CA GLU A 347 -12.22 -2.97 -20.92
C GLU A 347 -12.30 -3.16 -22.43
N THR A 348 -12.19 -2.11 -23.24
CA THR A 348 -12.14 -2.26 -24.71
C THR A 348 -10.90 -3.01 -25.17
N PHE A 349 -9.73 -2.70 -24.61
CA PHE A 349 -8.47 -3.37 -24.95
C PHE A 349 -8.52 -4.87 -24.64
N PHE A 350 -9.12 -5.27 -23.52
CA PHE A 350 -9.28 -6.68 -23.14
C PHE A 350 -10.55 -7.34 -23.71
N LYS A 351 -11.44 -6.58 -24.37
CA LYS A 351 -12.69 -7.09 -24.96
C LYS A 351 -12.46 -7.82 -26.28
N ASP A 352 -11.39 -7.50 -27.00
CA ASP A 352 -11.11 -8.02 -28.35
C ASP A 352 -10.61 -9.48 -28.39
N GLU A 353 -10.39 -10.11 -27.24
CA GLU A 353 -9.89 -11.49 -27.16
C GLU A 353 -10.89 -12.48 -26.53
N ARG A 354 -12.17 -12.10 -26.53
CA ARG A 354 -13.24 -13.07 -26.32
C ARG A 354 -13.25 -14.02 -27.52
N ASN A 355 -13.08 -15.31 -27.25
CA ASN A 355 -13.11 -16.40 -28.23
C ASN A 355 -11.82 -16.67 -28.99
N THR A 356 -10.76 -16.98 -28.25
CA THR A 356 -10.44 -18.41 -28.21
C THR A 356 -9.71 -18.76 -26.93
N THR A 357 -10.40 -19.48 -26.04
CA THR A 357 -9.78 -20.46 -25.13
C THR A 357 -9.21 -21.59 -26.01
N ARG A 358 -8.31 -21.26 -26.93
CA ARG A 358 -7.55 -22.24 -27.69
C ARG A 358 -6.60 -22.84 -26.66
N PRO A 359 -6.69 -24.16 -26.40
CA PRO A 359 -5.71 -24.81 -25.57
C PRO A 359 -4.32 -24.53 -26.14
N ASP A 360 -3.37 -24.17 -25.30
CA ASP A 360 -1.99 -24.05 -25.72
C ASP A 360 -1.48 -25.46 -26.08
N PRO A 361 -1.19 -25.74 -27.37
CA PRO A 361 -0.82 -27.08 -27.80
C PRO A 361 0.48 -27.54 -27.14
N VAL A 362 1.37 -26.60 -26.78
CA VAL A 362 2.65 -26.87 -26.11
C VAL A 362 2.39 -27.47 -24.72
N LEU A 363 1.42 -26.93 -23.98
CA LEU A 363 1.06 -27.43 -22.65
C LEU A 363 0.39 -28.80 -22.69
N LEU A 364 -0.24 -29.17 -23.81
CA LEU A 364 -0.85 -30.48 -24.02
C LEU A 364 0.14 -31.55 -24.50
N GLN A 365 1.24 -31.12 -25.13
CA GLN A 365 2.18 -32.00 -25.81
C GLN A 365 2.77 -33.09 -24.89
N PRO A 366 3.22 -32.81 -23.65
CA PRO A 366 3.76 -33.86 -22.78
C PRO A 366 2.77 -34.99 -22.51
N TRP A 367 1.50 -34.66 -22.26
CA TRP A 367 0.47 -35.67 -22.04
C TRP A 367 0.11 -36.44 -23.32
N ASN A 368 -0.02 -35.74 -24.46
CA ASN A 368 -0.30 -36.41 -25.74
C ASN A 368 0.83 -37.37 -26.12
N ASN A 369 2.09 -36.99 -25.88
CA ASN A 369 3.24 -37.86 -26.06
C ASN A 369 3.23 -39.06 -25.10
N ALA A 370 2.80 -38.85 -23.86
CA ALA A 370 2.64 -39.94 -22.89
C ALA A 370 1.57 -40.95 -23.34
N GLU A 371 0.42 -40.48 -23.85
CA GLU A 371 -0.64 -41.34 -24.40
C GLU A 371 -0.14 -42.15 -25.60
N ALA A 372 0.60 -41.52 -26.52
CA ALA A 372 1.22 -42.19 -27.64
C ALA A 372 2.25 -43.24 -27.20
N TRP A 373 3.14 -42.88 -26.27
CA TRP A 373 4.14 -43.80 -25.69
C TRP A 373 3.49 -44.99 -24.98
N ALA A 374 2.41 -44.77 -24.22
CA ALA A 374 1.68 -45.82 -23.53
C ALA A 374 0.99 -46.81 -24.49
N ALA A 375 0.75 -46.42 -25.74
CA ALA A 375 0.21 -47.29 -26.78
C ALA A 375 1.27 -48.15 -27.49
N THR A 376 2.57 -47.96 -27.20
CA THR A 376 3.67 -48.68 -27.84
C THR A 376 4.25 -49.79 -26.96
N GLY A 377 4.57 -50.93 -27.57
CA GLY A 377 5.21 -52.08 -26.92
C GLY A 377 4.38 -53.36 -26.98
N CYS A 378 4.80 -54.38 -26.21
CA CYS A 378 4.03 -55.62 -26.07
C CYS A 378 2.73 -55.40 -25.27
N PRO A 379 1.70 -56.25 -25.42
CA PRO A 379 0.40 -56.06 -24.77
C PRO A 379 0.47 -55.87 -23.25
N HIS A 380 1.37 -56.59 -22.57
CA HIS A 380 1.59 -56.47 -21.14
C HIS A 380 2.13 -55.09 -20.76
N SER A 381 3.20 -54.63 -21.42
CA SER A 381 3.80 -53.31 -21.18
C SER A 381 2.83 -52.17 -21.51
N VAL A 382 2.03 -52.30 -22.56
CA VAL A 382 0.97 -51.32 -22.90
C VAL A 382 -0.07 -51.23 -21.79
N ALA A 383 -0.48 -52.37 -21.22
CA ALA A 383 -1.44 -52.40 -20.11
C ALA A 383 -0.88 -51.72 -18.85
N GLU A 384 0.38 -51.98 -18.50
CA GLU A 384 1.06 -51.36 -17.34
C GLU A 384 1.19 -49.84 -17.51
N LYS A 385 1.71 -49.37 -18.66
CA LYS A 385 1.85 -47.94 -18.95
C LYS A 385 0.51 -47.21 -18.89
N LYS A 386 -0.54 -47.82 -19.45
CA LYS A 386 -1.89 -47.24 -19.39
C LYS A 386 -2.43 -47.20 -17.96
N ALA A 387 -2.21 -48.25 -17.16
CA ALA A 387 -2.61 -48.26 -15.75
C ALA A 387 -1.92 -47.14 -14.95
N ASP A 388 -0.64 -46.88 -15.22
CA ASP A 388 0.11 -45.80 -14.58
C ASP A 388 -0.40 -44.41 -14.98
N LEU A 389 -0.73 -44.20 -16.26
CA LEU A 389 -1.38 -42.96 -16.70
C LEU A 389 -2.77 -42.78 -16.08
N GLU A 390 -3.56 -43.84 -15.93
CA GLU A 390 -4.87 -43.77 -15.27
C GLU A 390 -4.77 -43.38 -13.78
N LYS A 391 -3.73 -43.82 -13.06
CA LYS A 391 -3.47 -43.35 -11.68
C LYS A 391 -3.26 -41.84 -11.64
N ILE A 392 -2.50 -41.29 -12.60
CA ILE A 392 -2.32 -39.84 -12.74
C ILE A 392 -3.67 -39.16 -13.01
N LYS A 393 -4.47 -39.66 -13.95
CA LYS A 393 -5.77 -39.06 -14.28
C LYS A 393 -6.69 -38.99 -13.07
N ASN A 394 -6.86 -40.12 -12.39
CA ASN A 394 -7.71 -40.25 -11.22
C ASN A 394 -7.30 -39.30 -10.10
N HIS A 395 -5.99 -39.13 -9.88
CA HIS A 395 -5.49 -38.17 -8.90
C HIS A 395 -5.82 -36.73 -9.29
N VAL A 396 -5.53 -36.33 -10.53
CA VAL A 396 -5.83 -34.97 -11.01
C VAL A 396 -7.33 -34.67 -10.88
N HIS A 397 -8.22 -35.60 -11.25
CA HIS A 397 -9.67 -35.45 -11.10
C HIS A 397 -10.07 -35.23 -9.63
N LYS A 398 -9.50 -36.01 -8.71
CA LYS A 398 -9.75 -35.90 -7.27
C LYS A 398 -9.35 -34.53 -6.73
N ILE A 399 -8.16 -34.05 -7.07
CA ILE A 399 -7.66 -32.73 -6.62
C ILE A 399 -8.50 -31.60 -7.25
N TYR A 400 -8.84 -31.69 -8.53
CA TYR A 400 -9.69 -30.70 -9.22
C TYR A 400 -11.04 -30.56 -8.53
N LYS A 401 -11.72 -31.70 -8.28
CA LYS A 401 -13.00 -31.71 -7.56
C LYS A 401 -12.86 -31.11 -6.16
N LYS A 402 -11.77 -31.45 -5.44
CA LYS A 402 -11.50 -30.90 -4.11
C LYS A 402 -11.31 -29.38 -4.10
N GLU A 403 -10.57 -28.82 -5.07
CA GLU A 403 -10.44 -27.36 -5.20
C GLU A 403 -11.80 -26.73 -5.51
N ARG A 404 -12.53 -27.29 -6.47
CA ARG A 404 -13.83 -26.79 -6.90
C ARG A 404 -14.86 -26.79 -5.77
N ASP A 405 -14.97 -27.88 -5.04
CA ASP A 405 -15.91 -28.04 -3.93
C ASP A 405 -15.57 -27.08 -2.77
N ARG A 406 -14.29 -26.76 -2.58
CA ARG A 406 -13.86 -25.73 -1.59
C ARG A 406 -14.18 -24.32 -2.04
N LEU A 407 -13.98 -24.02 -3.32
CA LEU A 407 -14.34 -22.72 -3.90
C LEU A 407 -15.86 -22.51 -3.89
N SER A 408 -16.66 -23.56 -4.12
CA SER A 408 -18.13 -23.50 -4.07
C SER A 408 -18.70 -23.49 -2.65
N ALA A 409 -18.11 -24.22 -1.69
CA ALA A 409 -18.48 -24.13 -0.27
C ALA A 409 -18.23 -22.73 0.31
N SER A 410 -17.24 -22.02 -0.24
CA SER A 410 -16.98 -20.61 0.04
C SER A 410 -17.97 -19.65 -0.64
N ALA A 411 -19.00 -20.11 -1.36
CA ALA A 411 -20.03 -19.21 -1.92
C ALA A 411 -20.92 -18.57 -0.83
N LYS A 412 -20.95 -19.11 0.40
CA LYS A 412 -21.56 -18.44 1.57
C LYS A 412 -20.63 -17.36 2.19
N GLY A 413 -19.36 -17.29 1.76
CA GLY A 413 -18.40 -16.25 2.12
C GLY A 413 -17.17 -16.35 1.22
N SER A 414 -17.06 -15.47 0.22
CA SER A 414 -16.10 -15.57 -0.89
C SER A 414 -14.71 -16.04 -0.47
N PHE A 415 -14.07 -16.96 -1.19
CA PHE A 415 -12.67 -17.35 -0.95
C PHE A 415 -11.74 -16.12 -0.83
N THR A 416 -12.02 -15.05 -1.59
CA THR A 416 -11.27 -13.79 -1.52
C THR A 416 -11.48 -12.98 -0.24
N SER A 417 -12.44 -13.36 0.62
CA SER A 417 -12.73 -12.72 1.90
C SER A 417 -11.94 -13.29 3.07
N LEU A 418 -11.30 -14.46 2.88
CA LEU A 418 -10.38 -15.04 3.85
C LEU A 418 -9.08 -14.21 3.93
N SER A 419 -8.41 -14.27 5.09
CA SER A 419 -7.10 -13.63 5.25
C SER A 419 -6.10 -14.16 4.22
N ILE A 420 -5.08 -13.37 3.90
CA ILE A 420 -4.08 -13.76 2.90
C ILE A 420 -3.38 -15.06 3.33
N GLU A 421 -3.07 -15.18 4.62
CA GLU A 421 -2.41 -16.34 5.22
C GLU A 421 -3.23 -17.61 5.02
N VAL A 422 -4.53 -17.58 5.39
CA VAL A 422 -5.43 -18.72 5.26
C VAL A 422 -5.58 -19.14 3.80
N ARG A 423 -5.73 -18.18 2.88
CA ARG A 423 -5.82 -18.49 1.44
C ARG A 423 -4.54 -19.16 0.94
N GLN A 424 -3.37 -18.68 1.35
CA GLN A 424 -2.09 -19.25 0.96
C GLN A 424 -1.92 -20.66 1.52
N ASP A 425 -2.30 -20.91 2.76
CA ASP A 425 -2.17 -22.23 3.38
C ASP A 425 -3.06 -23.28 2.69
N ILE A 426 -4.27 -22.89 2.30
CA ILE A 426 -5.17 -23.74 1.51
C ILE A 426 -4.51 -24.12 0.17
N LEU A 427 -3.97 -23.14 -0.56
CA LEU A 427 -3.32 -23.39 -1.86
C LEU A 427 -2.05 -24.22 -1.71
N ARG A 428 -1.25 -23.99 -0.65
CA ARG A 428 -0.07 -24.82 -0.34
C ARG A 428 -0.44 -26.26 -0.04
N ALA A 429 -1.47 -26.47 0.77
CA ALA A 429 -1.93 -27.82 1.10
C ALA A 429 -2.41 -28.57 -0.15
N LEU A 430 -3.18 -27.89 -1.01
CA LEU A 430 -3.65 -28.46 -2.28
C LEU A 430 -2.48 -28.80 -3.22
N SER A 431 -1.51 -27.89 -3.36
CA SER A 431 -0.32 -28.12 -4.18
C SER A 431 0.54 -29.28 -3.64
N LYS A 432 0.67 -29.39 -2.31
CA LYS A 432 1.41 -30.50 -1.67
C LYS A 432 0.75 -31.85 -1.95
N GLU A 433 -0.58 -31.92 -1.83
CA GLU A 433 -1.35 -33.12 -2.13
C GLU A 433 -1.36 -33.47 -3.62
N PHE A 434 -1.40 -32.47 -4.50
CA PHE A 434 -1.25 -32.67 -5.93
C PHE A 434 0.11 -33.31 -6.27
N ALA A 435 1.19 -32.85 -5.64
CA ALA A 435 2.53 -33.37 -5.86
C ALA A 435 2.81 -34.72 -5.18
N SER A 436 2.04 -35.12 -4.16
CA SER A 436 2.34 -36.30 -3.35
C SER A 436 1.92 -37.64 -3.95
N TYR A 437 1.04 -37.66 -4.95
CA TYR A 437 0.54 -38.89 -5.55
C TYR A 437 0.32 -38.71 -7.07
N PRO A 438 0.36 -39.80 -7.87
CA PRO A 438 1.15 -41.00 -7.58
C PRO A 438 2.62 -40.64 -7.33
N ASP A 439 3.32 -41.46 -6.54
CA ASP A 439 4.77 -41.39 -6.38
C ASP A 439 5.49 -42.36 -7.35
N MET A 440 6.83 -42.43 -7.32
CA MET A 440 7.57 -43.28 -8.25
C MET A 440 7.33 -44.78 -8.03
N ALA A 441 6.96 -45.22 -6.82
CA ALA A 441 6.64 -46.61 -6.55
C ALA A 441 5.26 -46.98 -7.11
N ASP A 442 4.34 -46.01 -7.17
CA ASP A 442 3.01 -46.19 -7.75
C ASP A 442 3.04 -46.28 -9.28
N VAL A 443 4.04 -45.73 -9.97
CA VAL A 443 4.10 -45.65 -11.45
C VAL A 443 5.43 -46.15 -12.01
N PRO A 444 5.71 -47.46 -11.92
CA PRO A 444 7.01 -48.03 -12.28
C PRO A 444 7.38 -47.86 -13.77
N SER A 445 6.41 -47.63 -14.64
CA SER A 445 6.66 -47.43 -16.07
C SER A 445 7.26 -46.05 -16.39
N ILE A 446 7.16 -45.08 -15.48
CA ILE A 446 7.61 -43.70 -15.68
C ILE A 446 9.08 -43.59 -15.25
N PRO A 447 9.97 -43.02 -16.09
CA PRO A 447 11.41 -43.13 -15.88
C PRO A 447 11.94 -42.34 -14.67
N ASP A 448 11.34 -41.19 -14.38
CA ASP A 448 11.83 -40.29 -13.34
C ASP A 448 10.73 -39.35 -12.82
N SER A 449 11.01 -38.73 -11.67
CA SER A 449 10.06 -37.87 -10.96
C SER A 449 9.76 -36.55 -11.68
N ALA A 450 10.68 -36.04 -12.51
CA ALA A 450 10.47 -34.84 -13.30
C ALA A 450 9.53 -35.12 -14.48
N THR A 451 9.69 -36.26 -15.15
CA THR A 451 8.76 -36.75 -16.18
C THR A 451 7.36 -36.94 -15.59
N LEU A 452 7.26 -37.54 -14.41
CA LEU A 452 5.98 -37.68 -13.69
C LEU A 452 5.34 -36.33 -13.36
N ALA A 453 6.11 -35.36 -12.85
CA ALA A 453 5.62 -34.01 -12.56
C ALA A 453 5.11 -33.30 -13.83
N ARG A 454 5.86 -33.44 -14.94
CA ARG A 454 5.50 -32.88 -16.25
C ARG A 454 4.20 -33.49 -16.81
N PHE A 455 4.03 -34.81 -16.74
CA PHE A 455 2.79 -35.48 -17.14
C PHE A 455 1.60 -35.05 -16.29
N ARG A 456 1.77 -34.98 -14.96
CA ARG A 456 0.73 -34.48 -14.05
C ARG A 456 0.31 -33.05 -14.37
N ALA A 457 1.27 -32.16 -14.60
CA ALA A 457 1.01 -30.75 -14.93
C ALA A 457 0.29 -30.60 -16.28
N SER A 458 0.78 -31.27 -17.32
CA SER A 458 0.17 -31.25 -18.66
C SER A 458 -1.25 -31.82 -18.64
N TYR A 459 -1.49 -32.92 -17.90
CA TYR A 459 -2.82 -33.47 -17.75
C TYR A 459 -3.76 -32.58 -16.94
N ALA A 460 -3.28 -31.95 -15.87
CA ALA A 460 -4.05 -30.98 -15.10
C ALA A 460 -4.55 -29.83 -15.98
N TYR A 461 -3.70 -29.34 -16.90
CA TYR A 461 -4.10 -28.35 -17.90
C TYR A 461 -5.13 -28.92 -18.90
N LYS A 462 -4.88 -30.12 -19.46
CA LYS A 462 -5.82 -30.80 -20.39
C LYS A 462 -7.21 -31.00 -19.78
N TYR A 463 -7.26 -31.50 -18.55
CA TYR A 463 -8.49 -31.77 -17.83
C TYR A 463 -9.25 -30.49 -17.48
N ASP A 464 -8.54 -29.46 -17.01
CA ASP A 464 -9.12 -28.15 -16.72
C ASP A 464 -9.78 -27.54 -17.97
N MET A 465 -9.10 -27.60 -19.13
CA MET A 465 -9.68 -27.12 -20.39
C MET A 465 -10.93 -27.89 -20.82
N HIS A 466 -10.97 -29.21 -20.60
CA HIS A 466 -12.16 -30.01 -20.85
C HIS A 466 -13.35 -29.55 -19.97
N GLU A 467 -13.11 -29.39 -18.67
CA GLU A 467 -14.14 -29.00 -17.70
C GLU A 467 -14.63 -27.54 -17.88
N GLN A 468 -13.79 -26.66 -18.44
CA GLN A 468 -14.12 -25.25 -18.70
C GLN A 468 -14.71 -25.00 -20.09
N LYS A 469 -14.83 -26.01 -20.97
CA LYS A 469 -15.26 -25.84 -22.37
C LYS A 469 -16.59 -25.09 -22.56
N ASN A 470 -17.52 -25.27 -21.63
CA ASN A 470 -18.86 -24.66 -21.67
C ASN A 470 -19.02 -23.52 -20.64
N ARG A 471 -17.93 -23.05 -20.04
CA ARG A 471 -17.95 -22.00 -19.02
C ARG A 471 -17.28 -20.74 -19.56
N GLU A 472 -17.88 -19.60 -19.27
CA GLU A 472 -17.24 -18.31 -19.51
C GLU A 472 -16.14 -18.10 -18.46
N GLY A 473 -14.89 -17.97 -18.92
CA GLY A 473 -13.76 -17.60 -18.08
C GLY A 473 -12.58 -18.57 -18.13
N TRP A 474 -11.72 -18.47 -17.13
CA TRP A 474 -10.49 -19.23 -16.98
C TRP A 474 -10.43 -19.83 -15.57
N SER A 475 -9.81 -20.99 -15.44
CA SER A 475 -9.61 -21.62 -14.15
C SER A 475 -8.17 -21.42 -13.66
N ARG A 476 -8.05 -21.34 -12.34
CA ARG A 476 -6.76 -21.19 -11.65
C ARG A 476 -6.13 -22.53 -11.33
N PHE A 477 -6.88 -23.63 -11.39
CA PHE A 477 -6.46 -24.94 -10.91
C PHE A 477 -5.06 -25.36 -11.39
N PRO A 478 -4.81 -25.49 -12.72
CA PRO A 478 -3.53 -26.04 -13.18
C PRO A 478 -2.36 -25.13 -12.79
N TRP A 479 -2.58 -23.82 -12.76
CA TRP A 479 -1.60 -22.81 -12.35
C TRP A 479 -1.38 -22.77 -10.83
N ASN A 480 -2.40 -23.06 -10.02
CA ASN A 480 -2.27 -23.10 -8.58
C ASN A 480 -1.44 -24.29 -8.11
N VAL A 481 -1.57 -25.43 -8.80
CA VAL A 481 -0.93 -26.68 -8.40
C VAL A 481 0.38 -26.96 -9.12
N ALA A 482 0.57 -26.45 -10.35
CA ALA A 482 1.68 -26.82 -11.21
C ALA A 482 2.28 -25.67 -12.06
N LEU A 483 2.20 -24.41 -11.62
CA LEU A 483 2.75 -23.26 -12.38
C LEU A 483 4.18 -23.50 -12.89
N ARG A 484 5.09 -23.96 -12.02
CA ARG A 484 6.50 -24.17 -12.36
C ARG A 484 6.67 -25.11 -13.54
N GLU A 485 5.98 -26.25 -13.49
CA GLU A 485 6.06 -27.25 -14.55
C GLU A 485 5.44 -26.76 -15.86
N LEU A 486 4.31 -26.04 -15.78
CA LEU A 486 3.68 -25.42 -16.97
C LEU A 486 4.58 -24.37 -17.61
N CYS A 487 5.23 -23.53 -16.80
CA CYS A 487 6.23 -22.57 -17.25
C CYS A 487 7.44 -23.27 -17.87
N ALA A 488 7.93 -24.37 -17.28
CA ALA A 488 9.04 -25.13 -17.84
C ALA A 488 8.69 -25.78 -19.18
N ILE A 489 7.45 -26.30 -19.33
CA ILE A 489 6.95 -26.84 -20.60
C ILE A 489 6.91 -25.74 -21.67
N LYS A 490 6.38 -24.56 -21.33
CA LYS A 490 6.28 -23.43 -22.27
C LYS A 490 7.67 -22.91 -22.66
N ALA A 491 8.55 -22.66 -21.69
CA ALA A 491 9.88 -22.11 -21.95
C ALA A 491 10.76 -23.02 -22.83
N ALA A 492 10.50 -24.33 -22.83
CA ALA A 492 11.24 -25.30 -23.64
C ALA A 492 10.97 -25.20 -25.16
N THR A 493 10.03 -24.34 -25.61
CA THR A 493 9.82 -24.09 -27.05
C THR A 493 10.87 -23.20 -27.67
N ASP A 494 11.57 -22.41 -26.85
CA ASP A 494 12.54 -21.42 -27.27
C ASP A 494 13.88 -21.65 -26.56
N PRO A 495 14.98 -21.03 -27.02
CA PRO A 495 16.24 -21.05 -26.28
C PRO A 495 16.06 -20.45 -24.89
N TYR A 496 16.21 -21.26 -23.84
CA TYR A 496 16.00 -20.84 -22.45
C TYR A 496 17.25 -21.07 -21.59
N LYS A 497 17.31 -20.37 -20.45
CA LYS A 497 18.37 -20.51 -19.45
C LYS A 497 17.79 -20.91 -18.11
N VAL A 498 18.29 -21.99 -17.53
CA VAL A 498 17.91 -22.40 -16.18
C VAL A 498 18.66 -21.55 -15.16
N VAL A 499 17.92 -21.00 -14.19
CA VAL A 499 18.46 -20.21 -13.08
C VAL A 499 17.88 -20.70 -11.76
N THR A 500 18.69 -20.72 -10.71
CA THR A 500 18.21 -21.03 -9.36
C THR A 500 17.36 -19.88 -8.83
N ASN A 501 16.39 -20.17 -7.96
CA ASN A 501 15.50 -19.14 -7.40
C ASN A 501 16.28 -18.04 -6.66
N GLU A 502 17.32 -18.41 -5.90
CA GLU A 502 18.13 -17.44 -5.15
C GLU A 502 18.85 -16.46 -6.09
N PHE A 503 19.30 -16.94 -7.25
CA PHE A 503 19.94 -16.09 -8.25
C PHE A 503 18.92 -15.24 -9.00
N TYR A 504 17.78 -15.83 -9.37
CA TYR A 504 16.69 -15.14 -10.07
C TYR A 504 16.11 -13.98 -9.24
N GLU A 505 16.05 -14.11 -7.91
CA GLU A 505 15.62 -13.02 -7.01
C GLU A 505 16.52 -11.78 -7.06
N ARG A 506 17.72 -11.89 -7.62
CA ARG A 506 18.65 -10.78 -7.81
C ARG A 506 18.45 -10.07 -9.15
N PHE A 507 17.59 -10.60 -10.03
CA PHE A 507 17.35 -10.02 -11.35
C PHE A 507 16.51 -8.75 -11.23
N LYS A 508 16.80 -7.79 -12.10
CA LYS A 508 16.03 -6.56 -12.23
C LYS A 508 15.76 -6.30 -13.69
N LEU A 509 14.50 -6.06 -14.02
CA LEU A 509 14.13 -5.55 -15.35
C LEU A 509 14.69 -4.14 -15.48
N THR A 510 15.62 -3.95 -16.41
CA THR A 510 16.12 -2.63 -16.76
C THR A 510 15.31 -2.11 -17.94
N GLN A 511 14.65 -0.96 -17.76
CA GLN A 511 14.15 -0.21 -18.89
C GLN A 511 15.37 0.41 -19.58
N ARG A 512 15.80 -0.16 -20.71
CA ARG A 512 16.75 0.52 -21.59
C ARG A 512 16.01 1.73 -22.15
N ARG A 513 16.38 2.91 -21.67
CA ARG A 513 15.88 4.19 -22.19
C ARG A 513 16.49 4.46 -23.55
#